data_AF-A0A3B8R3V5-F1
#
_entry.id   AF-A0A3B8R3V5-F1
#
_cell.length_a   1.000
_cell.length_b   1.000
_cell.length_c   1.000
_cell.angle_alpha   90.00
_cell.angle_beta   90.00
_cell.angle_gamma   90.00
#
_symmetry.space_group_name_H-M   'P 1'
#
loop_
_entity.id
_entity.type
_entity.pdbx_description
1 polymer ?
#
loop_
_entity_poly.entity_id
_entity_poly.type
_entity_poly.pdbx_seq_one_letter_code
_entity_poly.pdbx_strand_id
1 'polypeptide(L)'
;MSTNPFQIYSNKPITVDGIYSQAEVGLANRNNGNLLETLTLDITPTGCHYLLTHFDVPLLDPKAYKLEFSGSFETLFEFSMAEIMTLPALTIPVTMECAGNGRAGVSPRSHSMPWMYEAVGTSEWTGTKLAPLIERACP
;
A
#
# COMPACT_ATOMS: atom_id res chain seq x y z
N MET A 1 -1.28 -31.74 16.58
CA MET A 1 -2.16 -30.56 16.67
C MET A 1 -1.53 -29.46 15.83
N SER A 2 -2.20 -29.06 14.76
CA SER A 2 -1.72 -27.98 13.88
C SER A 2 -1.73 -26.66 14.65
N THR A 3 -0.55 -26.07 14.88
CA THR A 3 -0.43 -24.68 15.32
C THR A 3 -0.90 -23.80 14.17
N ASN A 4 -2.20 -23.51 14.14
CA ASN A 4 -2.79 -22.57 13.19
C ASN A 4 -2.07 -21.21 13.37
N PRO A 5 -1.29 -20.73 12.38
CA PRO A 5 -0.57 -19.46 12.48
C PRO A 5 -1.53 -18.25 12.46
N PHE A 6 -2.81 -18.47 12.15
CA PHE A 6 -3.85 -17.46 12.23
C PHE A 6 -4.36 -17.37 13.67
N GLN A 7 -3.59 -16.65 14.49
CA GLN A 7 -3.92 -16.37 15.87
C GLN A 7 -5.27 -15.63 15.95
N ILE A 8 -6.23 -16.21 16.66
CA ILE A 8 -7.53 -15.58 16.93
C ILE A 8 -7.30 -14.59 18.08
N TYR A 9 -7.21 -13.31 17.73
CA TYR A 9 -7.18 -12.24 18.73
C TYR A 9 -8.58 -12.07 19.32
N SER A 10 -8.70 -12.19 20.65
CA SER A 10 -9.97 -12.19 21.39
C SER A 10 -10.86 -10.96 21.18
N ASN A 11 -10.30 -9.88 20.65
CA ASN A 11 -10.99 -8.60 20.49
C ASN A 11 -11.43 -8.32 19.04
N LYS A 12 -11.24 -9.27 18.11
CA LYS A 12 -11.71 -9.09 16.72
C LYS A 12 -13.23 -9.26 16.66
N PRO A 13 -13.95 -8.39 15.92
CA PRO A 13 -15.37 -8.60 15.67
C PRO A 13 -15.64 -9.98 15.07
N ILE A 14 -16.69 -10.64 15.55
CA ILE A 14 -17.16 -11.89 14.95
C ILE A 14 -17.65 -11.57 13.53
N THR A 15 -17.13 -12.30 12.56
CA THR A 15 -17.53 -12.20 11.16
C THR A 15 -18.47 -13.35 10.81
N VAL A 16 -19.36 -13.08 9.87
CA VAL A 16 -20.19 -14.09 9.21
C VAL A 16 -19.96 -13.93 7.71
N ASP A 17 -19.80 -15.04 7.01
CA ASP A 17 -19.56 -15.02 5.57
C ASP A 17 -20.75 -14.34 4.85
N GLY A 18 -20.45 -13.42 3.93
CA GLY A 18 -21.46 -12.61 3.23
C GLY A 18 -22.07 -11.45 4.04
N ILE A 19 -21.73 -11.29 5.33
CA ILE A 19 -22.21 -10.16 6.15
C ILE A 19 -21.03 -9.24 6.50
N TYR A 20 -21.16 -7.96 6.15
CA TYR A 20 -20.16 -6.92 6.38
C TYR A 20 -20.66 -5.88 7.36
N SER A 21 -19.81 -5.44 8.28
CA SER A 21 -20.15 -4.38 9.22
C SER A 21 -20.10 -3.00 8.57
N GLN A 22 -20.73 -1.99 9.19
CA GLN A 22 -20.68 -0.61 8.70
C GLN A 22 -19.24 -0.09 8.55
N ALA A 23 -18.33 -0.51 9.44
CA ALA A 23 -16.91 -0.15 9.35
C ALA A 23 -16.27 -0.73 8.08
N GLU A 24 -16.60 -1.98 7.71
CA GLU A 24 -16.05 -2.63 6.51
C GLU A 24 -16.61 -2.03 5.23
N VAL A 25 -17.91 -1.69 5.22
CA VAL A 25 -18.53 -0.95 4.12
C VAL A 25 -17.92 0.45 3.98
N GLY A 26 -17.64 1.13 5.10
CA GLY A 26 -16.93 2.41 5.10
C GLY A 26 -15.51 2.31 4.55
N LEU A 27 -14.80 1.21 4.84
CA LEU A 27 -13.49 0.93 4.24
C LEU A 27 -13.59 0.76 2.73
N ALA A 28 -14.62 0.12 2.19
CA ALA A 28 -14.77 -0.06 0.75
C ALA A 28 -14.94 1.25 -0.03
N ASN A 29 -15.53 2.28 0.60
CA ASN A 29 -15.62 3.61 -0.02
C ASN A 29 -14.28 4.38 0.00
N ARG A 30 -13.43 4.11 1.00
CA ARG A 30 -12.10 4.75 1.14
C ARG A 30 -11.00 4.01 0.38
N ASN A 31 -11.18 2.71 0.19
CA ASN A 31 -10.25 1.79 -0.45
C ASN A 31 -10.93 1.21 -1.69
N ASN A 32 -10.95 1.99 -2.76
CA ASN A 32 -11.54 1.55 -4.01
C ASN A 32 -10.64 0.53 -4.71
N GLY A 33 -11.26 -0.50 -5.28
CA GLY A 33 -10.58 -1.46 -6.14
C GLY A 33 -10.25 -0.89 -7.50
N ASN A 34 -9.42 -1.61 -8.25
CA ASN A 34 -9.25 -1.39 -9.68
C ASN A 34 -10.50 -1.83 -10.46
N LEU A 35 -10.74 -1.17 -11.60
CA LEU A 35 -11.65 -1.65 -12.64
C LEU A 35 -11.05 -2.92 -13.27
N LEU A 36 -11.69 -4.06 -13.07
CA LEU A 36 -11.17 -5.37 -13.48
C LEU A 36 -10.93 -5.47 -14.99
N GLU A 37 -11.67 -4.73 -15.80
CA GLU A 37 -11.50 -4.66 -17.26
C GLU A 37 -10.11 -4.14 -17.65
N THR A 38 -9.52 -3.28 -16.81
CA THR A 38 -8.19 -2.69 -17.07
C THR A 38 -7.04 -3.67 -16.83
N LEU A 39 -7.29 -4.85 -16.26
CA LEU A 39 -6.29 -5.91 -16.13
C LEU A 39 -5.87 -6.48 -17.49
N THR A 40 -6.60 -6.15 -18.56
CA THR A 40 -6.22 -6.46 -19.94
C THR A 40 -5.13 -5.53 -20.49
N LEU A 41 -4.85 -4.42 -19.80
CA LEU A 41 -3.84 -3.45 -20.17
C LEU A 41 -2.53 -3.76 -19.45
N ASP A 42 -1.40 -3.52 -20.12
CA ASP A 42 -0.08 -3.67 -19.50
C ASP A 42 0.11 -2.69 -18.32
N ILE A 43 -0.45 -1.49 -18.45
CA ILE A 43 -0.43 -0.44 -17.44
C ILE A 43 -1.87 -0.06 -17.09
N THR A 44 -2.23 -0.20 -15.82
CA THR A 44 -3.50 0.27 -15.27
C THR A 44 -3.53 1.81 -15.33
N PRO A 45 -4.57 2.43 -15.92
CA PRO A 45 -4.70 3.88 -15.91
C PRO A 45 -4.66 4.42 -14.48
N THR A 46 -3.96 5.54 -14.23
CA THR A 46 -3.71 6.04 -12.87
C THR A 46 -4.98 6.20 -12.02
N GLY A 47 -6.07 6.70 -12.61
CA GLY A 47 -7.36 6.86 -11.91
C GLY A 47 -8.11 5.54 -11.66
N CYS A 48 -7.64 4.43 -12.23
CA CYS A 48 -8.19 3.10 -12.05
C CYS A 48 -7.33 2.24 -11.11
N HIS A 49 -6.11 2.66 -10.75
CA HIS A 49 -5.30 1.86 -9.83
C HIS A 49 -5.97 1.73 -8.46
N TYR A 50 -5.91 0.54 -7.85
CA TYR A 50 -6.53 0.31 -6.54
C TYR A 50 -5.90 1.22 -5.47
N LEU A 51 -6.71 1.58 -4.47
CA LEU A 51 -6.31 2.38 -3.31
C LEU A 51 -6.42 1.55 -2.03
N LEU A 52 -5.38 1.59 -1.20
CA LEU A 52 -5.41 1.09 0.18
C LEU A 52 -4.81 2.14 1.12
N THR A 53 -5.65 2.72 1.96
CA THR A 53 -5.35 3.83 2.86
C THR A 53 -5.78 3.46 4.27
N HIS A 54 -4.81 3.28 5.16
CA HIS A 54 -5.05 2.92 6.56
C HIS A 54 -5.34 4.13 7.46
N PHE A 55 -4.81 5.31 7.10
CA PHE A 55 -4.86 6.53 7.91
C PHE A 55 -5.29 7.73 7.06
N ASP A 56 -5.41 8.91 7.67
CA ASP A 56 -5.68 10.15 6.95
C ASP A 56 -4.57 10.50 5.97
N VAL A 57 -4.99 10.91 4.75
CA VAL A 57 -4.08 11.34 3.69
C VAL A 57 -3.61 12.74 4.05
N PRO A 58 -2.31 12.95 4.31
CA PRO A 58 -1.81 14.27 4.68
C PRO A 58 -1.82 15.22 3.49
N LEU A 59 -2.19 16.48 3.74
CA LEU A 59 -1.97 17.59 2.80
C LEU A 59 -0.59 18.17 3.08
N LEU A 60 0.34 18.00 2.14
CA LEU A 60 1.74 18.40 2.29
C LEU A 60 2.07 19.59 1.39
N ASP A 61 2.82 20.56 1.91
CA ASP A 61 3.52 21.54 1.07
C ASP A 61 4.82 20.92 0.54
N PRO A 62 4.96 20.69 -0.77
CA PRO A 62 6.16 20.05 -1.33
C PRO A 62 7.43 20.87 -1.10
N LYS A 63 7.33 22.19 -0.86
CA LYS A 63 8.50 23.05 -0.57
C LYS A 63 8.98 22.92 0.87
N ALA A 64 8.08 22.57 1.79
CA ALA A 64 8.39 22.41 3.20
C ALA A 64 8.72 20.95 3.56
N TYR A 65 8.30 19.98 2.73
CA TYR A 65 8.51 18.56 3.00
C TYR A 65 10.00 18.17 2.98
N LYS A 66 10.38 17.35 3.96
CA LYS A 66 11.71 16.74 4.10
C LYS A 66 11.58 15.23 4.25
N LEU A 67 12.40 14.50 3.49
CA LEU A 67 12.63 13.07 3.67
C LEU A 67 13.88 12.90 4.53
N GLU A 68 13.71 12.32 5.72
CA GLU A 68 14.80 12.15 6.68
C GLU A 68 15.31 10.69 6.69
N PHE A 69 16.63 10.53 6.68
CA PHE A 69 17.32 9.29 7.00
C PHE A 69 17.80 9.41 8.44
N SER A 70 17.08 8.79 9.37
CA SER A 70 17.40 8.82 10.80
C SER A 70 17.08 7.52 11.53
N GLY A 71 17.22 7.50 12.86
CA GLY A 71 17.05 6.32 13.68
C GLY A 71 18.34 5.52 13.81
N SER A 72 18.36 4.29 13.30
CA SER A 72 19.48 3.34 13.48
C SER A 72 20.65 3.54 12.50
N PHE A 73 20.64 4.60 11.69
CA PHE A 73 21.72 4.94 10.78
C PHE A 73 22.87 5.66 11.49
N GLU A 74 24.11 5.42 11.08
CA GLU A 74 25.26 6.16 11.60
C GLU A 74 25.34 7.58 11.02
N THR A 75 24.90 7.76 9.77
CA THR A 75 24.93 9.06 9.08
C THR A 75 23.51 9.57 8.83
N LEU A 76 23.10 10.55 9.63
CA LEU A 76 21.78 11.18 9.51
C LEU A 76 21.82 12.32 8.50
N PHE A 77 20.84 12.37 7.60
CA PHE A 77 20.66 13.48 6.67
C PHE A 77 19.22 13.57 6.18
N GLU A 78 18.89 14.68 5.56
CA GLU A 78 17.57 14.92 4.97
C GLU A 78 17.68 15.37 3.52
N PHE A 79 16.60 15.17 2.78
CA PHE A 79 16.40 15.73 1.45
C PHE A 79 15.09 16.53 1.39
N SER A 80 15.15 17.70 0.75
CA SER A 80 13.97 18.34 0.19
C SER A 80 13.46 17.58 -1.02
N MET A 81 12.19 17.78 -1.38
CA MET A 81 11.65 17.24 -2.64
C MET A 81 12.42 17.71 -3.88
N ALA A 82 12.92 18.96 -3.87
CA ALA A 82 13.72 19.49 -4.96
C ALA A 82 15.04 18.73 -5.14
N GLU A 83 15.72 18.40 -4.04
CA GLU A 83 16.95 17.59 -4.09
C GLU A 83 16.66 16.17 -4.60
N ILE A 84 15.58 15.53 -4.14
CA ILE A 84 15.17 14.19 -4.61
C ILE A 84 14.96 14.19 -6.13
N MET A 85 14.33 15.22 -6.69
CA MET A 85 14.09 15.33 -8.14
C MET A 85 15.36 15.51 -8.97
N THR A 86 16.50 15.88 -8.37
CA THR A 86 17.80 15.99 -9.07
C THR A 86 18.60 14.69 -9.05
N LEU A 87 18.20 13.71 -8.25
CA LEU A 87 18.89 12.42 -8.16
C LEU A 87 18.65 11.58 -9.44
N PRO A 88 19.54 10.61 -9.76
CA PRO A 88 19.37 9.76 -10.92
C PRO A 88 18.01 9.05 -10.93
N ALA A 89 17.17 9.39 -11.92
CA ALA A 89 15.83 8.84 -12.05
C ALA A 89 15.83 7.53 -12.86
N LEU A 90 14.95 6.62 -12.48
CA LEU A 90 14.63 5.40 -13.20
C LEU A 90 13.11 5.24 -13.23
N THR A 91 12.57 4.87 -14.39
CA THR A 91 11.16 4.50 -14.57
C THR A 91 11.05 2.99 -14.77
N ILE A 92 10.22 2.32 -13.97
CA ILE A 92 9.95 0.89 -14.11
C ILE A 92 8.46 0.56 -13.98
N PRO A 93 7.91 -0.37 -14.78
CA PRO A 93 6.58 -0.91 -14.53
C PRO A 93 6.62 -1.83 -13.30
N VAL A 94 5.70 -1.61 -12.36
CA VAL A 94 5.56 -2.43 -11.14
C VAL A 94 4.10 -2.76 -10.92
N THR A 95 3.82 -4.05 -10.78
CA THR A 95 2.54 -4.54 -10.26
C THR A 95 2.58 -4.47 -8.74
N MET A 96 1.64 -3.71 -8.17
CA MET A 96 1.37 -3.75 -6.74
C MET A 96 0.12 -4.59 -6.51
N GLU A 97 0.19 -5.50 -5.54
CA GLU A 97 -0.94 -6.31 -5.10
C GLU A 97 -1.06 -6.20 -3.58
N CYS A 98 -2.27 -5.94 -3.11
CA CYS A 98 -2.54 -5.99 -1.68
C CYS A 98 -2.46 -7.43 -1.19
N ALA A 99 -1.78 -7.67 -0.06
CA ALA A 99 -1.80 -8.97 0.62
C ALA A 99 -3.21 -9.43 1.05
N GLY A 100 -4.21 -8.56 0.96
CA GLY A 100 -5.62 -8.89 1.16
C GLY A 100 -6.41 -9.18 -0.11
N ASN A 101 -5.83 -9.14 -1.30
CA ASN A 101 -6.54 -9.51 -2.53
C ASN A 101 -7.10 -10.94 -2.40
N GLY A 102 -8.34 -11.18 -2.79
CA GLY A 102 -9.02 -12.47 -2.63
C GLY A 102 -9.58 -12.76 -1.23
N ARG A 103 -9.36 -11.90 -0.23
CA ARG A 103 -9.68 -12.18 1.18
C ARG A 103 -11.17 -12.46 1.41
N ALA A 104 -12.07 -11.83 0.65
CA ALA A 104 -13.51 -12.08 0.79
C ALA A 104 -13.90 -13.54 0.46
N GLY A 105 -13.06 -14.30 -0.25
CA GLY A 105 -13.26 -15.73 -0.51
C GLY A 105 -12.70 -16.67 0.57
N VAL A 106 -12.08 -16.15 1.64
CA VAL A 106 -11.48 -16.97 2.71
C VAL A 106 -12.47 -17.15 3.86
N SER A 107 -12.62 -18.39 4.35
CA SER A 107 -13.44 -18.74 5.51
C SER A 107 -12.60 -19.42 6.62
N PRO A 108 -12.76 -19.04 7.91
CA PRO A 108 -13.61 -17.94 8.38
C PRO A 108 -13.06 -16.58 7.95
N ARG A 109 -13.96 -15.66 7.60
CA ARG A 109 -13.59 -14.31 7.14
C ARG A 109 -12.86 -13.53 8.23
N SER A 110 -11.90 -12.68 7.85
CA SER A 110 -11.32 -11.68 8.76
C SER A 110 -12.09 -10.36 8.69
N HIS A 111 -12.28 -9.70 9.83
CA HIS A 111 -12.83 -8.34 9.89
C HIS A 111 -11.79 -7.35 9.34
N SER A 112 -11.99 -6.84 8.12
CA SER A 112 -11.02 -6.00 7.38
C SER A 112 -11.63 -5.48 6.08
N MET A 113 -10.84 -4.80 5.25
CA MET A 113 -11.21 -4.45 3.87
C MET A 113 -11.51 -5.75 3.08
N PRO A 114 -12.76 -5.95 2.61
CA PRO A 114 -13.18 -7.23 2.05
C PRO A 114 -12.94 -7.30 0.54
N TRP A 115 -11.68 -7.25 0.12
CA TRP A 115 -11.31 -7.35 -1.29
C TRP A 115 -11.82 -8.65 -1.92
N MET A 116 -12.45 -8.54 -3.09
CA MET A 116 -12.69 -9.67 -3.98
C MET A 116 -11.43 -9.88 -4.82
N TYR A 117 -11.31 -9.23 -5.99
CA TYR A 117 -10.20 -9.44 -6.92
C TYR A 117 -9.53 -8.14 -7.38
N GLU A 118 -10.02 -7.01 -6.89
CA GLU A 118 -9.72 -5.68 -7.42
C GLU A 118 -8.46 -5.04 -6.80
N ALA A 119 -7.81 -5.70 -5.83
CA ALA A 119 -6.72 -5.11 -5.04
C ALA A 119 -5.34 -5.28 -5.69
N VAL A 120 -5.29 -5.09 -7.00
CA VAL A 120 -4.10 -5.24 -7.84
C VAL A 120 -4.11 -4.24 -8.99
N GLY A 121 -2.93 -3.73 -9.34
CA GLY A 121 -2.74 -2.84 -10.49
C GLY A 121 -1.27 -2.72 -10.86
N THR A 122 -1.01 -2.33 -12.11
CA THR A 122 0.35 -2.12 -12.63
C THR A 122 0.52 -0.67 -13.05
N SER A 123 1.54 0.01 -12.53
CA SER A 123 1.86 1.41 -12.89
C SER A 123 3.33 1.55 -13.26
N GLU A 124 3.64 2.56 -14.08
CA GLU A 124 5.02 3.00 -14.27
C GLU A 124 5.42 3.95 -13.12
N TRP A 125 6.42 3.54 -12.35
CA TRP A 125 6.94 4.30 -11.21
C TRP A 125 8.24 4.97 -11.58
N THR A 126 8.31 6.29 -11.41
CA THR A 126 9.53 7.07 -11.64
C THR A 126 10.08 7.58 -10.31
N GLY A 127 11.37 7.37 -10.06
CA GLY A 127 12.04 7.87 -8.88
C GLY A 127 13.53 7.54 -8.86
N THR A 128 14.20 7.85 -7.74
CA THR A 128 15.59 7.45 -7.49
C THR A 128 15.66 6.10 -6.78
N LYS A 129 16.74 5.34 -6.99
CA LYS A 129 16.97 4.09 -6.26
C LYS A 129 17.18 4.38 -4.76
N LEU A 130 16.51 3.61 -3.90
CA LEU A 130 16.66 3.73 -2.44
C LEU A 130 17.98 3.14 -1.92
N ALA A 131 18.44 2.02 -2.48
CA ALA A 131 19.61 1.30 -1.96
C ALA A 131 20.89 2.16 -1.84
N PRO A 132 21.29 2.97 -2.84
CA PRO A 132 22.45 3.85 -2.69
C PRO A 132 22.28 4.93 -1.60
N LEU A 133 21.05 5.35 -1.31
CA LEU A 133 20.77 6.31 -0.25
C LEU A 133 20.86 5.66 1.14
N ILE A 134 20.39 4.42 1.26
CA ILE A 134 20.59 3.61 2.47
C ILE A 134 22.07 3.37 2.71
N GLU A 135 22.84 2.97 1.70
CA GLU A 135 24.30 2.77 1.82
C GLU A 135 25.01 4.05 2.28
N ARG A 136 24.63 5.22 1.74
CA ARG A 136 25.13 6.52 2.18
C ARG A 136 24.83 6.81 3.66
N ALA A 137 23.72 6.28 4.19
CA ALA A 137 23.32 6.47 5.58
C ALA A 137 24.08 5.56 6.56
N CYS A 138 24.89 4.62 6.08
CA CYS A 138 25.64 3.66 6.90
C CYS A 138 24.70 2.88 7.87
N PRO A 139 23.95 1.89 7.35
CA PRO A 139 23.02 1.05 8.12
C PRO A 139 23.72 0.07 9.06
#